data_AF-A0A2E6L8N5-F1
#
_entry.id   AF-A0A2E6L8N5-F1
#
_cell.length_a   1.000
_cell.length_b   1.000
_cell.length_c   1.000
_cell.angle_alpha   90.00
_cell.angle_beta   90.00
_cell.angle_gamma   90.00
#
_symmetry.space_group_name_H-M   'P 1'
#
loop_
_entity.id
_entity.type
_entity.pdbx_description
1 polymer ?
#
loop_
_entity_poly.entity_id
_entity_poly.type
_entity_poly.pdbx_seq_one_letter_code
_entity_poly.pdbx_strand_id
1 'polypeptide(L)'
;MIRSVTLSAAFAAIALPAAASTAFTAKLATPAEAQDSVVAASAVWTCDGETCVAELNRRTATVRTCKKVASEVGELVAFGSADDSLTEEEIAECNSAAKN
;
A
#
# COMPACT_ATOMS: atom_id res chain seq x y z
N MET A 1 54.25 -30.43 -17.70
CA MET A 1 53.90 -30.10 -16.30
C MET A 1 53.33 -28.69 -16.30
N ILE A 2 52.10 -28.49 -15.80
CA ILE A 2 51.62 -27.31 -15.04
C ILE A 2 51.67 -25.95 -15.80
N ARG A 3 50.62 -25.12 -15.93
CA ARG A 3 49.26 -25.06 -15.37
C ARG A 3 48.45 -24.05 -16.19
N SER A 4 47.17 -24.34 -16.35
CA SER A 4 46.13 -23.47 -16.90
C SER A 4 46.10 -22.11 -16.19
N VAL A 5 46.03 -21.02 -16.96
CA VAL A 5 45.75 -19.67 -16.42
C VAL A 5 44.29 -19.36 -16.69
N THR A 6 43.46 -19.58 -15.68
CA THR A 6 42.06 -19.16 -15.63
C THR A 6 42.04 -17.71 -15.12
N LEU A 7 41.78 -16.73 -15.98
CA LEU A 7 41.51 -15.35 -15.53
C LEU A 7 40.01 -15.22 -15.26
N SER A 8 39.65 -15.23 -13.98
CA SER A 8 38.28 -15.07 -13.48
C SER A 8 37.76 -13.65 -13.73
N ALA A 9 36.64 -13.54 -14.46
CA ALA A 9 35.88 -12.30 -14.57
C ALA A 9 35.12 -12.04 -13.26
N ALA A 10 35.54 -11.04 -12.50
CA ALA A 10 34.81 -10.59 -11.32
C ALA A 10 33.60 -9.73 -11.76
N PHE A 11 32.41 -10.33 -11.79
CA PHE A 11 31.15 -9.58 -11.84
C PHE A 11 30.85 -9.05 -10.44
N ALA A 12 31.03 -7.75 -10.23
CA ALA A 12 30.51 -7.07 -9.04
C ALA A 12 28.99 -6.93 -9.19
N ALA A 13 28.23 -7.77 -8.49
CA ALA A 13 26.78 -7.63 -8.39
C ALA A 13 26.47 -6.39 -7.53
N ILE A 14 25.97 -5.33 -8.16
CA ILE A 14 25.45 -4.16 -7.45
C ILE A 14 24.08 -4.55 -6.91
N ALA A 15 23.99 -4.83 -5.61
CA ALA A 15 22.71 -5.02 -4.95
C ALA A 15 22.00 -3.66 -4.86
N LEU A 16 21.03 -3.41 -5.75
CA LEU A 16 20.11 -2.28 -5.57
C LEU A 16 19.20 -2.57 -4.37
N PRO A 17 18.93 -1.60 -3.50
CA PRO A 17 17.95 -1.77 -2.44
C PRO A 17 16.57 -1.98 -3.07
N ALA A 18 15.96 -3.13 -2.82
CA ALA A 18 14.56 -3.37 -3.15
C ALA A 18 13.72 -2.36 -2.36
N ALA A 19 12.98 -1.50 -3.07
CA ALA A 19 12.01 -0.63 -2.43
C ALA A 19 10.94 -1.52 -1.78
N ALA A 20 10.96 -1.63 -0.46
CA ALA A 20 9.96 -2.37 0.29
C ALA A 20 8.63 -1.63 0.19
N SER A 21 7.73 -2.12 -0.66
CA SER A 21 6.32 -1.76 -0.60
C SER A 21 5.66 -2.52 0.55
N THR A 22 4.66 -1.92 1.16
CA THR A 22 3.87 -2.53 2.23
C THR A 22 2.43 -2.62 1.75
N ALA A 23 1.83 -3.80 1.94
CA ALA A 23 0.43 -4.03 1.67
C ALA A 23 -0.43 -3.26 2.70
N PHE A 24 -1.29 -2.38 2.20
CA PHE A 24 -2.34 -1.74 2.98
C PHE A 24 -3.70 -2.25 2.57
N THR A 25 -4.59 -2.30 3.55
CA THR A 25 -5.98 -2.67 3.43
C THR A 25 -6.84 -1.52 3.94
N ALA A 26 -7.82 -1.14 3.12
CA ALA A 26 -8.88 -0.21 3.46
C ALA A 26 -10.20 -0.97 3.41
N LYS A 27 -10.91 -1.03 4.53
CA LYS A 27 -12.23 -1.63 4.61
C LYS A 27 -13.27 -0.53 4.55
N LEU A 28 -14.16 -0.58 3.57
CA LEU A 28 -15.21 0.40 3.35
C LEU A 28 -16.43 0.10 4.21
N ALA A 29 -17.16 1.16 4.57
CA ALA A 29 -18.45 1.04 5.24
C ALA A 29 -19.56 0.58 4.29
N THR A 30 -19.46 0.96 3.02
CA THR A 30 -20.36 0.54 1.95
C THR A 30 -19.57 -0.20 0.87
N PRO A 31 -20.13 -1.25 0.24
CA PRO A 31 -19.43 -1.94 -0.84
C PRO A 31 -19.08 -0.97 -1.98
N ALA A 32 -17.84 -1.01 -2.46
CA ALA A 32 -17.47 -0.32 -3.69
C ALA A 32 -18.24 -0.93 -4.86
N GLU A 33 -18.58 -0.11 -5.87
CA GLU A 33 -19.16 -0.64 -7.10
C GLU A 33 -18.12 -1.56 -7.77
N ALA A 34 -18.58 -2.74 -8.19
CA ALA A 34 -17.71 -3.89 -8.43
C ALA A 34 -16.70 -3.66 -9.58
N GLN A 35 -15.41 -3.95 -9.30
CA GLN A 35 -14.23 -3.86 -10.20
C GLN A 35 -13.63 -2.45 -10.37
N ASP A 36 -13.71 -1.62 -9.35
CA ASP A 36 -13.00 -0.36 -9.34
C ASP A 36 -11.54 -0.53 -8.86
N SER A 37 -10.62 -0.27 -9.80
CA SER A 37 -9.25 0.10 -9.45
C SER A 37 -9.16 1.62 -9.39
N VAL A 38 -8.69 2.16 -8.28
CA VAL A 38 -8.65 3.60 -8.05
C VAL A 38 -7.27 4.04 -7.59
N VAL A 39 -6.84 5.21 -8.06
CA VAL A 39 -5.53 5.74 -7.71
C VAL A 39 -5.69 6.71 -6.55
N ALA A 40 -5.27 6.27 -5.36
CA ALA A 40 -5.29 7.09 -4.16
C ALA A 40 -3.94 7.02 -3.44
N ALA A 41 -3.53 8.15 -2.87
CA ALA A 41 -2.24 8.29 -2.19
C ALA A 41 -1.01 7.85 -3.02
N SER A 42 -1.07 7.94 -4.36
CA SER A 42 -0.03 7.49 -5.31
C SER A 42 0.14 5.96 -5.38
N ALA A 43 -0.87 5.21 -4.97
CA ALA A 43 -0.95 3.76 -5.13
C ALA A 43 -2.23 3.36 -5.86
N VAL A 44 -2.19 2.23 -6.56
CA VAL A 44 -3.38 1.64 -7.19
C VAL A 44 -4.05 0.75 -6.17
N TRP A 45 -5.28 1.11 -5.80
CA TRP A 45 -6.14 0.35 -4.91
C TRP A 45 -7.03 -0.54 -5.75
N THR A 46 -7.04 -1.83 -5.44
CA THR A 46 -7.95 -2.81 -6.05
C THR A 46 -9.01 -3.15 -5.02
N CYS A 47 -10.26 -2.86 -5.35
CA CYS A 47 -11.40 -3.09 -4.47
C CYS A 47 -12.16 -4.36 -4.86
N ASP A 48 -12.41 -5.23 -3.87
CA ASP A 48 -13.27 -6.40 -3.96
C ASP A 48 -14.36 -6.30 -2.89
N GLY A 49 -15.56 -5.91 -3.32
CA GLY A 49 -16.69 -5.61 -2.43
C GLY A 49 -16.36 -4.47 -1.45
N GLU A 50 -16.24 -4.80 -0.17
CA GLU A 50 -15.97 -3.84 0.90
C GLU A 50 -14.46 -3.70 1.22
N THR A 51 -13.59 -4.47 0.57
CA THR A 51 -12.16 -4.49 0.90
C THR A 51 -11.33 -4.00 -0.27
N CYS A 52 -10.58 -2.93 -0.07
CA CYS A 52 -9.61 -2.42 -1.03
C CYS A 52 -8.19 -2.68 -0.53
N VAL A 53 -7.31 -3.14 -1.42
CA VAL A 53 -5.90 -3.41 -1.12
C VAL A 53 -4.99 -2.67 -2.09
N ALA A 54 -3.86 -2.16 -1.56
CA ALA A 54 -2.85 -1.47 -2.34
C ALA A 54 -1.45 -1.64 -1.73
N GLU A 55 -0.43 -1.61 -2.59
CA GLU A 55 0.97 -1.56 -2.18
C GLU A 55 1.42 -0.09 -2.07
N LEU A 56 1.71 0.38 -0.86
CA LEU A 56 2.21 1.74 -0.63
C LEU A 56 3.69 1.73 -0.31
N ASN A 57 4.40 2.77 -0.76
CA ASN A 57 5.76 3.06 -0.31
C ASN A 57 5.74 3.83 1.03
N ARG A 58 5.14 3.19 2.04
CA ARG A 58 4.93 3.67 3.40
C ARG A 58 4.97 2.47 4.34
N ARG A 59 5.44 2.66 5.57
CA ARG A 59 5.47 1.60 6.59
C ARG A 59 4.33 1.68 7.59
N THR A 60 3.78 2.87 7.79
CA THR A 60 2.77 3.14 8.82
C THR A 60 1.49 3.69 8.22
N ALA A 61 0.37 3.31 8.83
CA ALA A 61 -0.93 3.91 8.58
C ALA A 61 -0.96 5.30 9.21
N THR A 62 -1.48 6.27 8.49
CA THR A 62 -1.66 7.63 9.01
C THR A 62 -3.02 8.13 8.59
N VAL A 63 -3.65 8.94 9.44
CA VAL A 63 -4.92 9.62 9.12
C VAL A 63 -4.83 10.38 7.81
N ARG A 64 -3.68 11.00 7.51
CA ARG A 64 -3.45 11.71 6.24
C ARG A 64 -3.56 10.80 5.01
N THR A 65 -2.97 9.61 5.06
CA THR A 65 -3.09 8.65 3.95
C THR A 65 -4.51 8.14 3.85
N CYS A 66 -5.13 7.81 4.99
CA CYS A 66 -6.52 7.39 5.04
C CYS A 66 -7.46 8.41 4.39
N LYS A 67 -7.34 9.71 4.73
CA LYS A 67 -8.15 10.80 4.14
C LYS A 67 -8.06 10.85 2.61
N LYS A 68 -6.86 10.63 2.05
CA LYS A 68 -6.66 10.58 0.59
C LYS A 68 -7.29 9.36 -0.07
N VAL A 69 -7.44 8.27 0.66
CA VAL A 69 -8.07 7.04 0.18
C VAL A 69 -9.58 7.20 0.29
N ALA A 70 -10.07 7.63 1.45
CA ALA A 70 -11.48 7.89 1.71
C ALA A 70 -12.09 8.93 0.74
N SER A 71 -11.33 9.93 0.30
CA SER A 71 -11.79 10.91 -0.68
C SER A 71 -12.06 10.31 -2.07
N GLU A 72 -11.51 9.14 -2.37
CA GLU A 72 -11.69 8.46 -3.65
C GLU A 72 -12.66 7.28 -3.53
N VAL A 73 -12.54 6.49 -2.45
CA VAL A 73 -13.29 5.23 -2.25
C VAL A 73 -14.55 5.38 -1.40
N GLY A 74 -14.71 6.49 -0.68
CA GLY A 74 -15.80 6.70 0.26
C GLY A 74 -15.44 6.39 1.71
N GLU A 75 -16.46 6.17 2.54
CA GLU A 75 -16.31 6.00 3.97
C GLU A 75 -15.62 4.67 4.34
N LEU A 76 -14.69 4.72 5.29
CA LEU A 76 -13.89 3.58 5.74
C LEU A 76 -14.26 3.16 7.18
N VAL A 77 -14.31 1.86 7.44
CA VAL A 77 -14.45 1.31 8.80
C VAL A 77 -13.12 0.85 9.39
N ALA A 78 -12.12 0.58 8.54
CA ALA A 78 -10.77 0.26 8.97
C ALA A 78 -9.75 0.65 7.89
N PHE A 79 -8.55 1.04 8.33
CA PHE A 79 -7.44 1.38 7.46
C PHE A 79 -6.13 1.00 8.13
N GLY A 80 -5.30 0.22 7.45
CA GLY A 80 -4.07 -0.29 8.04
C GLY A 80 -3.24 -1.14 7.09
N SER A 81 -2.07 -1.53 7.55
CA SER A 81 -1.27 -2.65 7.04
C SER A 81 -1.39 -3.84 7.99
N ALA A 82 -0.70 -4.94 7.69
CA ALA A 82 -0.68 -6.11 8.58
C ALA A 82 -0.09 -5.81 9.97
N ASP A 83 0.82 -4.83 10.07
CA ASP A 83 1.57 -4.53 11.29
C ASP A 83 1.07 -3.27 12.02
N ASP A 84 0.24 -2.45 11.37
CA ASP A 84 -0.15 -1.13 11.87
C ASP A 84 -1.52 -0.71 11.32
N SER A 85 -2.45 -0.33 12.20
CA SER A 85 -3.82 0.05 11.84
C SER A 85 -4.29 1.26 12.63
N LEU A 86 -5.11 2.11 12.00
CA LEU A 86 -5.69 3.26 12.67
C LEU A 86 -6.71 2.83 13.74
N THR A 87 -6.75 3.61 14.82
CA THR A 87 -7.75 3.50 15.88
C THR A 87 -9.13 4.01 15.41
N GLU A 88 -10.19 3.70 16.14
CA GLU A 88 -11.55 4.17 15.81
C GLU A 88 -11.65 5.70 15.75
N GLU A 89 -10.97 6.41 16.66
CA GLU A 89 -10.91 7.87 16.66
C GLU A 89 -10.24 8.43 15.40
N GLU A 90 -9.15 7.79 14.97
CA GLU A 90 -8.43 8.13 13.75
C GLU A 90 -9.22 7.80 12.47
N ILE A 91 -10.03 6.73 12.49
CA ILE A 91 -10.95 6.39 11.40
C ILE A 91 -12.07 7.43 11.31
N ALA A 92 -12.65 7.85 12.44
CA ALA A 92 -13.64 8.91 12.46
C ALA A 92 -13.06 10.23 11.91
N GLU A 93 -11.83 10.58 12.28
CA GLU A 93 -11.14 11.74 11.71
C GLU A 93 -10.88 11.57 10.20
N CYS A 94 -10.49 10.37 9.77
CA CYS A 94 -10.25 10.07 8.36
C CYS A 94 -11.51 10.27 7.50
N ASN A 95 -12.66 9.80 7.97
CA ASN A 95 -13.92 9.86 7.23
C ASN A 95 -14.46 11.29 7.06
N SER A 96 -13.92 12.29 7.76
CA SER A 96 -14.23 13.71 7.48
C SER A 96 -13.87 14.14 6.05
N ALA A 97 -12.99 13.40 5.37
CA ALA A 97 -12.62 13.64 3.98
C ALA A 97 -13.27 12.66 2.99
N ALA A 98 -14.18 11.78 3.46
CA ALA A 98 -14.81 10.77 2.62
C ALA A 98 -15.66 11.41 1.51
N LYS A 99 -15.63 10.79 0.33
CA LYS A 99 -16.51 11.15 -0.77
C LYS A 99 -17.96 10.87 -0.37
N ASN A 100 -18.81 11.90 -0.45
CA ASN A 100 -20.26 11.80 -0.24
C ASN A 100 -20.97 11.49 -1.56
#